data_AF-A0A2M7UGF4-F1
#
_entry.id   AF-A0A2M7UGF4-F1
#
_cell.length_a   1.000
_cell.length_b   1.000
_cell.length_c   1.000
_cell.angle_alpha   90.00
_cell.angle_beta   90.00
_cell.angle_gamma   90.00
#
_symmetry.space_group_name_H-M   'P 1'
#
loop_
_entity.id
_entity.type
_entity.pdbx_description
1 polymer ?
#
loop_
_entity_poly.entity_id
_entity_poly.type
_entity_poly.pdbx_seq_one_letter_code
_entity_poly.pdbx_strand_id
1 'polypeptide(L)'
;MPETKKNEIPEFPKNSLGLKRGTVLKSTSELTRQIGVKIGDEIVIGYDGRYVCCCGCSWSIERIQDEILDGVWKIVGEIDLSDEERSKKFAGEIERLPV
;
A
#
# COMPACT_ATOMS: atom_id res chain seq x y z
N MET A 1 -18.52 25.79 -15.21
CA MET A 1 -17.14 25.27 -15.18
C MET A 1 -17.18 24.10 -14.21
N PRO A 2 -16.87 22.85 -14.59
CA PRO A 2 -16.86 21.78 -13.61
C PRO A 2 -15.71 22.04 -12.64
N GLU A 3 -16.04 22.03 -11.36
CA GLU A 3 -15.12 22.20 -10.25
C GLU A 3 -13.96 21.20 -10.40
N THR A 4 -12.72 21.69 -10.40
CA THR A 4 -11.53 20.88 -10.22
C THR A 4 -11.70 20.14 -8.90
N LYS A 5 -12.18 18.89 -8.96
CA LYS A 5 -12.25 17.99 -7.80
C LYS A 5 -10.86 18.01 -7.17
N LYS A 6 -10.80 18.41 -5.91
CA LYS A 6 -9.58 18.41 -5.11
C LYS A 6 -8.82 17.10 -5.35
N ASN A 7 -7.51 17.19 -5.50
CA ASN A 7 -6.56 16.08 -5.38
C ASN A 7 -6.63 15.51 -3.95
N GLU A 8 -7.78 14.94 -3.56
CA GLU A 8 -7.98 14.29 -2.27
C GLU A 8 -7.42 12.89 -2.40
N ILE A 9 -6.37 12.62 -1.64
CA ILE A 9 -5.80 11.29 -1.50
C ILE A 9 -6.92 10.39 -0.97
N PRO A 10 -7.24 9.29 -1.66
CA PRO A 10 -8.34 8.43 -1.27
C PRO A 10 -8.09 7.84 0.12
N GLU A 11 -9.14 7.79 0.94
CA GLU A 11 -9.05 7.18 2.26
C GLU A 11 -8.75 5.69 2.16
N PHE A 12 -7.82 5.21 3.00
CA PHE A 12 -7.50 3.80 3.03
C PHE A 12 -8.71 3.01 3.56
N PRO A 13 -9.10 1.94 2.88
CA PRO A 13 -10.34 1.24 3.19
C PRO A 13 -10.23 0.48 4.52
N LYS A 14 -11.34 0.48 5.27
CA LYS A 14 -11.42 -0.19 6.57
C LYS A 14 -11.18 -1.69 6.42
N ASN A 15 -10.36 -2.23 7.31
CA ASN A 15 -9.98 -3.63 7.31
C ASN A 15 -9.76 -4.11 8.75
N SER A 16 -9.85 -5.43 8.95
CA SER A 16 -9.81 -6.03 10.30
C SER A 16 -8.38 -6.15 10.87
N LEU A 17 -7.36 -5.90 10.04
CA LEU A 17 -5.95 -6.03 10.42
C LEU A 17 -5.29 -4.68 10.77
N GLY A 18 -6.05 -3.57 10.71
CA GLY A 18 -5.52 -2.24 11.00
C GLY A 18 -4.54 -1.71 9.94
N LEU A 19 -4.59 -2.25 8.72
CA LEU A 19 -3.80 -1.77 7.58
C LEU A 19 -4.20 -0.34 7.24
N LYS A 20 -3.21 0.44 6.88
CA LYS A 20 -3.37 1.82 6.47
C LYS A 20 -2.36 2.16 5.38
N ARG A 21 -2.56 3.32 4.79
CA ARG A 21 -1.60 3.92 3.88
C ARG A 21 -0.25 4.06 4.59
N GLY A 22 0.81 3.54 3.99
CA GLY A 22 2.13 3.53 4.60
C GLY A 22 2.40 2.36 5.54
N THR A 23 1.52 1.36 5.65
CA THR A 23 1.85 0.14 6.38
C THR A 23 3.03 -0.57 5.71
N VAL A 24 3.97 -1.04 6.52
CA VAL A 24 5.15 -1.80 6.07
C VAL A 24 4.87 -3.29 6.28
N LEU A 25 4.92 -4.04 5.18
CA LEU A 25 4.79 -5.49 5.17
C LEU A 25 6.15 -6.11 4.88
N LYS A 26 6.51 -7.11 5.67
CA LYS A 26 7.69 -7.94 5.46
C LYS A 26 7.27 -9.26 4.84
N SER A 27 7.90 -9.62 3.73
CA SER A 27 7.66 -10.89 3.07
C SER A 27 8.22 -12.03 3.92
N THR A 28 7.40 -13.00 4.24
CA THR A 28 7.81 -14.25 4.91
C THR A 28 7.93 -15.41 3.93
N SER A 29 7.40 -15.23 2.72
CA SER A 29 7.45 -16.17 1.59
C SER A 29 8.18 -15.55 0.39
N GLU A 30 8.68 -16.37 -0.53
CA GLU A 30 9.34 -15.88 -1.74
C GLU A 30 8.30 -15.56 -2.82
N LEU A 31 8.18 -14.28 -3.20
CA LEU A 31 7.23 -13.77 -4.19
C LEU A 31 7.94 -13.29 -5.47
N THR A 32 9.15 -13.80 -5.70
CA THR A 32 10.05 -13.45 -6.82
C THR A 32 9.37 -13.53 -8.19
N ARG A 33 8.47 -14.49 -8.39
CA ARG A 33 7.73 -14.67 -9.66
C ARG A 33 6.66 -13.63 -9.94
N GLN A 34 6.17 -12.93 -8.91
CA GLN A 34 5.09 -11.95 -9.07
C GLN A 34 5.62 -10.52 -9.00
N ILE A 35 6.49 -10.24 -8.03
CA ILE A 35 6.91 -8.87 -7.69
C ILE A 35 8.40 -8.74 -7.40
N GLY A 36 9.19 -9.80 -7.61
CA GLY A 36 10.64 -9.78 -7.34
C GLY A 36 11.02 -9.70 -5.86
N VAL A 37 10.06 -9.82 -4.94
CA VAL A 37 10.25 -9.73 -3.49
C VAL A 37 10.75 -11.07 -2.93
N LYS A 38 11.84 -11.02 -2.16
CA LYS A 38 12.43 -12.18 -1.48
C LYS A 38 11.94 -12.28 -0.04
N ILE A 39 12.14 -13.45 0.56
CA ILE A 39 11.89 -13.63 2.00
C ILE A 39 12.75 -12.63 2.78
N GLY A 40 12.11 -11.88 3.66
CA GLY A 40 12.73 -10.86 4.50
C GLY A 40 12.71 -9.45 3.92
N ASP A 41 12.34 -9.27 2.65
CA ASP A 41 12.19 -7.94 2.06
C ASP A 41 10.98 -7.21 2.66
N GLU A 42 11.11 -5.90 2.80
CA GLU A 42 10.10 -5.01 3.35
C GLU A 42 9.55 -4.13 2.24
N ILE A 43 8.23 -4.12 2.12
CA ILE A 43 7.49 -3.33 1.15
C ILE A 43 6.51 -2.42 1.86
N VAL A 44 6.22 -1.26 1.26
CA VAL A 44 5.26 -0.31 1.82
C VAL A 44 4.02 -0.27 0.94
N ILE A 45 2.86 -0.47 1.55
CA ILE A 45 1.59 -0.48 0.81
C ILE A 45 0.94 0.90 0.79
N GLY A 46 0.40 1.27 -0.37
CA GLY A 46 -0.47 2.43 -0.58
C GLY A 46 -1.85 2.02 -1.07
N TYR A 47 -2.68 3.00 -1.39
CA TYR A 47 -4.01 2.83 -1.95
C TYR A 47 -4.27 3.82 -3.09
N ASP A 48 -4.63 3.32 -4.28
CA ASP A 48 -4.94 4.17 -5.43
C ASP A 48 -6.42 4.63 -5.47
N GLY A 49 -7.19 4.34 -4.43
CA GLY A 49 -8.64 4.61 -4.39
C GLY A 49 -9.49 3.41 -4.78
N ARG A 50 -8.88 2.31 -5.23
CA ARG A 50 -9.60 1.08 -5.57
C ARG A 50 -8.91 -0.18 -5.05
N TYR A 51 -7.59 -0.23 -5.13
CA TYR A 51 -6.75 -1.36 -4.79
C TYR A 51 -5.59 -0.93 -3.88
N VAL A 52 -5.12 -1.88 -3.07
CA VAL A 52 -3.87 -1.74 -2.32
C VAL A 52 -2.73 -1.88 -3.33
N CYS A 53 -1.85 -0.89 -3.42
CA CYS A 53 -0.80 -0.81 -4.43
C CYS A 53 0.59 -0.83 -3.80
N CYS A 54 1.51 -1.58 -4.41
CA CYS A 54 2.92 -1.58 -4.04
C CYS A 54 3.79 -2.12 -5.18
N CYS A 55 4.97 -1.53 -5.40
CA CYS A 55 5.99 -2.01 -6.34
C CYS A 55 5.47 -2.36 -7.74
N GLY A 56 4.46 -1.63 -8.24
CA GLY A 56 3.86 -1.86 -9.56
C GLY A 56 2.80 -2.96 -9.62
N CYS A 57 2.46 -3.56 -8.48
CA CYS A 57 1.34 -4.48 -8.34
C CYS A 57 0.21 -3.89 -7.49
N SER A 58 -0.98 -4.44 -7.71
CA SER A 58 -2.20 -4.03 -7.03
C SER A 58 -2.97 -5.26 -6.58
N TRP A 59 -3.51 -5.19 -5.36
CA TRP A 59 -4.28 -6.24 -4.72
C TRP A 59 -5.58 -5.67 -4.19
N SER A 60 -6.60 -6.53 -4.10
CA SER A 60 -7.76 -6.20 -3.28
C SER A 60 -7.36 -6.29 -1.81
N ILE A 61 -7.98 -5.46 -0.96
CA ILE A 61 -7.69 -5.45 0.49
C ILE A 61 -7.91 -6.83 1.08
N GLU A 62 -9.02 -7.48 0.72
CA GLU A 62 -9.37 -8.82 1.17
C GLU A 62 -8.24 -9.81 0.86
N ARG A 63 -7.72 -9.78 -0.37
CA ARG A 63 -6.59 -10.63 -0.77
C ARG A 63 -5.33 -10.35 0.05
N ILE A 64 -4.98 -9.08 0.30
CA ILE A 64 -3.85 -8.74 1.17
C ILE A 64 -4.09 -9.24 2.59
N GLN A 65 -5.31 -9.13 3.11
CA GLN A 65 -5.65 -9.63 4.43
C GLN A 65 -5.53 -11.15 4.51
N ASP A 66 -6.03 -11.88 3.52
CA ASP A 66 -5.85 -13.33 3.40
C ASP A 66 -4.37 -13.70 3.35
N GLU A 67 -3.55 -13.01 2.54
CA GLU A 67 -2.11 -13.27 2.46
C GLU A 67 -1.39 -13.00 3.80
N ILE A 68 -1.83 -12.01 4.59
CA ILE A 68 -1.30 -11.78 5.94
C ILE A 68 -1.72 -12.91 6.89
N LEU A 69 -2.99 -13.35 6.82
CA LEU A 69 -3.52 -14.41 7.67
C LEU A 69 -2.91 -15.79 7.34
N ASP A 70 -2.62 -16.03 6.05
CA ASP A 70 -1.91 -17.22 5.56
C ASP A 70 -0.41 -17.20 5.92
N GLY A 71 0.10 -16.04 6.36
CA GLY A 71 1.49 -15.87 6.78
C GLY A 71 2.46 -15.65 5.62
N VAL A 72 1.98 -15.14 4.49
CA VAL A 72 2.81 -14.65 3.36
C VAL A 72 3.42 -13.28 3.68
N TRP A 73 2.65 -12.44 4.38
CA TRP A 73 3.06 -11.11 4.81
C TRP A 73 3.00 -10.96 6.31
N LYS A 74 3.98 -10.25 6.86
CA LYS A 74 4.00 -9.85 8.26
C LYS A 74 3.99 -8.33 8.37
N ILE A 75 3.05 -7.78 9.13
CA ILE A 75 3.04 -6.34 9.45
C ILE A 75 4.21 -6.07 10.40
N VAL A 76 5.15 -5.21 9.98
CA VAL A 76 6.36 -4.89 10.77
C VAL A 76 6.43 -3.44 11.21
N GLY A 77 5.61 -2.58 10.64
CA GLY A 77 5.53 -1.18 11.05
C GLY A 77 4.69 -0.33 10.12
N GLU A 78 4.93 0.97 10.20
CA GLU A 78 4.29 1.99 9.40
C GLU A 78 5.30 3.10 9.09
N ILE A 79 5.19 3.71 7.92
CA ILE A 79 5.90 4.94 7.61
C ILE A 79 5.07 6.14 8.07
N ASP A 80 5.75 7.11 8.67
CA ASP A 80 5.12 8.39 9.00
C ASP A 80 4.90 9.21 7.72
N LEU A 81 3.62 9.37 7.37
CA LEU A 81 3.14 10.18 6.25
C LEU A 81 2.50 11.49 6.74
N SER A 82 2.85 11.93 7.96
CA SER A 82 2.34 13.18 8.54
C SER A 82 2.85 14.42 7.79
N ASP A 83 4.02 14.31 7.16
CA ASP A 83 4.60 15.33 6.28
C ASP A 83 3.94 15.33 4.89
N GLU A 84 3.48 16.50 4.45
CA GLU A 84 2.73 16.66 3.20
C GLU A 84 3.59 16.32 1.96
N GLU A 85 4.88 16.69 1.95
CA GLU A 85 5.77 16.40 0.83
C GLU A 85 6.04 14.89 0.70
N ARG A 86 6.32 14.21 1.83
CA ARG A 86 6.45 12.75 1.86
C ARG A 86 5.16 12.06 1.43
N SER A 87 4.02 12.53 1.92
CA SER A 87 2.71 12.01 1.57
C SER A 87 2.41 12.15 0.08
N LYS A 88 2.71 13.29 -0.54
CA LYS A 88 2.56 13.48 -2.00
C LYS A 88 3.53 12.63 -2.79
N LYS A 89 4.79 12.56 -2.38
CA LYS A 89 5.81 11.72 -3.04
C LYS A 89 5.40 10.24 -3.00
N PHE A 90 4.90 9.77 -1.86
CA PHE A 90 4.34 8.43 -1.72
C PHE A 90 3.16 8.19 -2.65
N ALA A 91 2.22 9.14 -2.75
CA ALA A 91 1.09 9.05 -3.67
C ALA A 91 1.52 8.99 -5.14
N GLY A 92 2.54 9.76 -5.52
CA GLY A 92 3.08 9.73 -6.88
C GLY A 92 3.84 8.43 -7.21
N GLU A 93 4.70 7.96 -6.31
CA GLU A 93 5.60 6.83 -6.58
C GLU A 93 4.95 5.45 -6.35
N ILE A 94 4.19 5.31 -5.27
CA ILE A 94 3.61 4.02 -4.84
C ILE A 94 2.18 3.87 -5.34
N GLU A 95 1.36 4.91 -5.16
CA GLU A 95 -0.07 4.86 -5.49
C GLU A 95 -0.35 5.29 -6.94
N ARG A 96 0.64 5.91 -7.60
CA ARG A 96 0.55 6.47 -8.96
C ARG A 96 -0.67 7.39 -9.15
N LEU A 97 -1.06 8.07 -8.09
CA LEU A 97 -2.14 9.06 -8.12
C LEU A 97 -1.65 10.32 -8.82
N PRO A 98 -2.52 11.05 -9.55
CA PRO A 98 -2.21 12.38 -10.04
C PRO A 98 -2.09 13.33 -8.83
N VAL A 99 -0.85 13.61 -8.43
CA VAL A 99 -0.49 14.50 -7.31
C VAL A 99 -0.24 15.92 -7.75
#